data_AF-A1ZS01-F1
#
_entry.id   AF-A1ZS01-F1
#
_cell.length_a   1.000
_cell.length_b   1.000
_cell.length_c   1.000
_cell.angle_alpha   90.00
_cell.angle_beta   90.00
_cell.angle_gamma   90.00
#
_symmetry.space_group_name_H-M   'P 1'
#
loop_
_entity.id
_entity.type
_entity.pdbx_description
1 polymer ?
#
loop_
_entity_poly.entity_id
_entity_poly.type
_entity_poly.pdbx_seq_one_letter_code
_entity_poly.pdbx_strand_id
1 'polypeptide(L)'
;MKINQQFNQLRYARLKEIIVNHKKYTDFNTLGIYRAIVEHEKLSTEQKIDIRDLANEYFSKTFNFLQVKDPRTYFALTILGEEDELTVADEAKIWEDIRRNKEKILKAKRIKHRNFGYYSKHNCGDDACVYNGVMFKEGSRHLL
;
A
#
# COMPACT_ATOMS: atom_id res chain seq x y z
N MET A 1 23.95 10.03 9.50
CA MET A 1 24.56 9.15 8.47
C MET A 1 23.61 9.07 7.28
N LYS A 2 24.07 8.58 6.12
CA LYS A 2 23.21 8.28 4.97
C LYS A 2 23.35 6.81 4.57
N ILE A 3 22.30 6.25 3.98
CA ILE A 3 22.27 4.87 3.48
C ILE A 3 22.81 4.83 2.05
N ASN A 4 22.46 5.82 1.21
CA ASN A 4 22.92 5.98 -0.17
C ASN A 4 22.71 4.76 -1.08
N GLN A 5 21.74 3.89 -0.77
CA GLN A 5 21.41 2.69 -1.55
C GLN A 5 19.90 2.44 -1.49
N GLN A 6 19.35 1.82 -2.55
CA GLN A 6 17.96 1.39 -2.55
C GLN A 6 17.78 0.20 -1.62
N PHE A 7 16.71 0.18 -0.84
CA PHE A 7 16.51 -0.86 0.18
C PHE A 7 16.32 -2.26 -0.40
N ASN A 8 15.73 -2.40 -1.59
CA ASN A 8 15.54 -3.69 -2.28
C ASN A 8 16.84 -4.30 -2.81
N GLN A 9 17.96 -3.58 -2.71
CA GLN A 9 19.29 -4.07 -3.07
C GLN A 9 20.11 -4.47 -1.84
N LEU A 10 19.64 -4.13 -0.65
CA LEU A 10 20.37 -4.37 0.59
C LEU A 10 20.24 -5.83 1.03
N ARG A 11 21.30 -6.36 1.63
CA ARG A 11 21.25 -7.71 2.21
C ARG A 11 20.34 -7.73 3.43
N TYR A 12 19.75 -8.89 3.70
CA TYR A 12 18.88 -9.15 4.85
C TYR A 12 19.40 -8.57 6.17
N ALA A 13 20.65 -8.87 6.56
CA ALA A 13 21.24 -8.35 7.80
C ALA A 13 21.33 -6.82 7.84
N ARG A 14 21.62 -6.19 6.69
CA ARG A 14 21.72 -4.74 6.57
C ARG A 14 20.35 -4.07 6.68
N LEU A 15 19.30 -4.69 6.14
CA LEU A 15 17.93 -4.21 6.32
C LEU A 15 17.53 -4.20 7.81
N LYS A 16 17.80 -5.29 8.54
CA LYS A 16 17.53 -5.34 10.00
C LYS A 16 18.28 -4.25 10.76
N GLU A 17 19.57 -4.10 10.48
CA GLU A 17 20.39 -3.07 11.14
C GLU A 17 19.81 -1.67 10.91
N ILE A 18 19.45 -1.34 9.67
CA ILE A 18 18.93 -0.01 9.33
C ILE A 18 17.57 0.23 9.98
N ILE A 19 16.68 -0.77 10.03
CA ILE A 19 15.37 -0.64 10.69
C ILE A 19 15.54 -0.32 12.18
N VAL A 20 16.36 -1.11 12.88
CA VAL A 20 16.65 -0.91 14.32
C VAL A 20 17.31 0.44 14.56
N ASN A 21 18.23 0.85 13.68
CA ASN A 21 19.00 2.09 13.81
C ASN A 21 18.44 3.26 12.99
N HIS A 22 17.17 3.23 12.57
CA HIS A 22 16.62 4.16 11.58
C HIS A 22 16.87 5.64 11.89
N LYS A 23 16.85 6.03 13.17
CA LYS A 23 17.10 7.41 13.62
C LYS A 23 18.50 7.94 13.29
N LYS A 24 19.47 7.05 13.03
CA LYS A 24 20.85 7.43 12.66
C LYS A 24 20.96 7.88 11.20
N TYR A 25 19.97 7.58 10.36
CA TYR A 25 20.00 7.81 8.93
C TYR A 25 19.06 8.95 8.54
N THR A 26 19.61 9.99 7.91
CA THR A 26 18.85 11.18 7.50
C THR A 26 17.97 10.93 6.29
N ASP A 27 18.33 9.94 5.46
CA ASP A 27 17.65 9.54 4.24
C ASP A 27 16.76 8.30 4.42
N PHE A 28 16.49 7.88 5.66
CA PHE A 28 15.62 6.74 5.93
C PHE A 28 14.17 7.05 5.56
N ASN A 29 13.57 6.17 4.75
CA ASN A 29 12.19 6.28 4.32
C ASN A 29 11.40 5.03 4.72
N THR A 30 10.53 5.17 5.71
CA THR A 30 9.70 4.06 6.19
C THR A 30 8.81 3.45 5.09
N LEU A 31 8.23 4.25 4.19
CA LEU A 31 7.43 3.72 3.07
C LEU A 31 8.29 2.95 2.09
N GLY A 32 9.54 3.40 1.90
CA GLY A 32 10.52 2.73 1.05
C GLY A 32 10.84 1.32 1.55
N ILE A 33 10.89 1.10 2.88
CA ILE A 33 11.15 -0.24 3.45
C ILE A 33 10.05 -1.21 3.04
N TYR A 34 8.79 -0.82 3.20
CA TYR A 34 7.66 -1.68 2.85
C TYR A 34 7.59 -2.02 1.37
N ARG A 35 7.83 -1.04 0.48
CA ARG A 35 7.93 -1.31 -0.97
C ARG A 35 9.08 -2.25 -1.28
N ALA A 36 10.24 -2.00 -0.67
CA ALA A 36 11.42 -2.80 -0.91
C ALA A 36 11.24 -4.26 -0.49
N ILE A 37 10.46 -4.58 0.55
CA ILE A 37 10.15 -5.97 0.93
C ILE A 37 9.45 -6.70 -0.22
N VAL A 38 8.43 -6.06 -0.81
CA VAL A 38 7.65 -6.64 -1.93
C VAL A 38 8.54 -6.76 -3.17
N GLU A 39 9.28 -5.71 -3.50
CA GLU A 39 10.16 -5.62 -4.68
C GLU A 39 11.47 -6.41 -4.53
N HIS A 40 11.75 -7.01 -3.37
CA HIS A 40 13.02 -7.70 -3.14
C HIS A 40 13.06 -9.05 -3.85
N GLU A 41 13.88 -9.19 -4.88
CA GLU A 41 14.00 -10.45 -5.63
C GLU A 41 14.87 -11.49 -4.92
N LYS A 42 15.85 -11.04 -4.13
CA LYS A 42 16.87 -11.92 -3.51
C LYS A 42 16.54 -12.45 -2.10
N LEU A 43 15.46 -11.97 -1.46
CA LEU A 43 15.08 -12.44 -0.13
C LEU A 43 14.10 -13.60 -0.26
N SER A 44 14.27 -14.62 0.60
CA SER A 44 13.25 -15.66 0.75
C SER A 44 11.97 -15.08 1.34
N THR A 45 10.86 -15.79 1.18
CA THR A 45 9.58 -15.41 1.79
C THR A 45 9.70 -15.27 3.31
N GLU A 46 10.40 -16.18 4.00
CA GLU A 46 10.58 -16.05 5.47
C GLU A 46 11.39 -14.81 5.84
N GLN A 47 12.42 -14.47 5.06
CA GLN A 47 13.19 -13.25 5.28
C GLN A 47 12.33 -12.00 5.06
N LYS A 48 11.48 -11.99 4.03
CA LYS A 48 10.56 -10.87 3.79
C LYS A 48 9.57 -10.71 4.95
N ILE A 49 9.02 -11.81 5.47
CA ILE A 49 8.12 -11.84 6.63
C ILE A 49 8.83 -11.28 7.86
N ASP A 50 10.03 -11.76 8.19
CA ASP A 50 10.79 -11.27 9.34
C ASP A 50 11.13 -9.76 9.23
N ILE A 51 11.51 -9.28 8.04
CA ILE A 51 11.73 -7.85 7.83
C ILE A 51 10.43 -7.05 7.96
N ARG A 52 9.29 -7.55 7.45
CA ARG A 52 7.97 -6.91 7.59
C ARG A 52 7.58 -6.78 9.05
N ASP A 53 7.73 -7.86 9.81
CA ASP A 53 7.31 -7.92 11.21
C ASP A 53 8.19 -7.00 12.06
N LEU A 54 9.51 -7.05 11.85
CA LEU A 54 10.44 -6.10 12.47
C LEU A 54 10.10 -4.65 12.10
N ALA A 55 9.79 -4.35 10.83
CA ALA A 55 9.40 -3.01 10.43
C ALA A 55 8.09 -2.57 11.13
N ASN A 56 7.15 -3.48 11.34
CA ASN A 56 5.88 -3.20 12.02
C ASN A 56 6.06 -2.91 13.51
N GLU A 57 7.03 -3.51 14.19
CA GLU A 57 7.36 -3.17 15.58
C GLU A 57 7.71 -1.69 15.73
N TYR A 58 8.46 -1.13 14.78
CA TYR A 58 8.90 0.27 14.82
C TYR A 58 7.92 1.23 14.13
N PHE A 59 7.21 0.76 13.10
CA PHE A 59 6.52 1.62 12.15
C PHE A 59 5.06 1.20 11.85
N SER A 60 4.40 0.47 12.74
CA SER A 60 3.00 0.02 12.62
C SER A 60 2.03 1.11 12.15
N LYS A 61 2.19 2.36 12.61
CA LYS A 61 1.36 3.50 12.15
C LYS A 61 1.53 3.78 10.67
N THR A 62 2.75 3.68 10.16
CA THR A 62 3.05 3.87 8.73
C THR A 62 2.52 2.70 7.92
N PHE A 63 2.67 1.46 8.40
CA PHE A 63 2.08 0.28 7.79
C PHE A 63 0.57 0.44 7.59
N ASN A 64 -0.15 0.78 8.66
CA ASN A 64 -1.60 1.00 8.60
C ASN A 64 -1.97 2.13 7.62
N PHE A 65 -1.11 3.14 7.48
CA PHE A 65 -1.33 4.24 6.56
C PHE A 65 -1.04 3.90 5.08
N LEU A 66 -0.38 2.77 4.79
CA LEU A 66 -0.21 2.30 3.41
C LEU A 66 -1.55 2.02 2.73
N GLN A 67 -2.59 1.59 3.46
CA GLN A 67 -3.95 1.47 2.91
C GLN A 67 -4.40 2.76 2.20
N VAL A 68 -3.95 3.91 2.69
CA VAL A 68 -4.23 5.21 2.09
C VAL A 68 -3.25 5.53 0.95
N LYS A 69 -1.95 5.39 1.22
CA LYS A 69 -0.86 5.89 0.35
C LYS A 69 -0.44 4.95 -0.76
N ASP A 70 -0.45 3.65 -0.49
CA ASP A 70 -0.02 2.58 -1.40
C ASP A 70 -0.76 1.27 -1.07
N PRO A 71 -2.05 1.16 -1.44
CA PRO A 71 -2.87 0.03 -1.04
C PRO A 71 -2.42 -1.29 -1.67
N ARG A 72 -1.70 -1.26 -2.80
CA ARG A 72 -1.14 -2.47 -3.42
C ARG A 72 0.00 -3.04 -2.58
N THR A 73 0.94 -2.20 -2.14
CA THR A 73 1.99 -2.63 -1.21
C THR A 73 1.39 -3.12 0.10
N TYR A 74 0.36 -2.46 0.63
CA TYR A 74 -0.32 -2.93 1.84
C TYR A 74 -0.93 -4.33 1.65
N PHE A 75 -1.66 -4.54 0.55
CA PHE A 75 -2.25 -5.82 0.18
C PHE A 75 -1.18 -6.91 0.11
N ALA A 76 -0.15 -6.71 -0.72
CA ALA A 76 0.93 -7.67 -0.92
C ALA A 76 1.64 -8.05 0.40
N LEU A 77 1.84 -7.08 1.31
CA LEU A 77 2.45 -7.37 2.61
C LEU A 77 1.52 -8.10 3.58
N THR A 78 0.21 -7.91 3.43
CA THR A 78 -0.81 -8.54 4.27
C THR A 78 -0.92 -10.02 3.94
N ILE A 79 -0.85 -10.38 2.66
CA ILE A 79 -0.94 -11.77 2.19
C ILE A 79 0.45 -12.43 2.01
N LEU A 80 1.52 -11.75 2.40
CA LEU A 80 2.89 -12.23 2.19
C LEU A 80 3.10 -13.58 2.91
N GLY A 81 3.39 -14.63 2.13
CA GLY A 81 3.53 -16.02 2.61
C GLY A 81 2.26 -16.87 2.47
N GLU A 82 1.14 -16.28 2.06
CA GLU A 82 -0.17 -16.93 1.91
C GLU A 82 -0.74 -16.69 0.50
N GLU A 83 0.08 -16.25 -0.45
CA GLU A 83 -0.39 -15.82 -1.78
C GLU A 83 -1.06 -16.94 -2.57
N ASP A 84 -0.55 -18.17 -2.45
CA ASP A 84 -1.05 -19.35 -3.19
C ASP A 84 -2.34 -19.93 -2.61
N GLU A 85 -2.69 -19.58 -1.37
CA GLU A 85 -3.91 -20.05 -0.70
C GLU A 85 -5.09 -19.07 -0.90
N LEU A 86 -4.82 -17.91 -1.50
CA LEU A 86 -5.79 -16.84 -1.62
C LEU A 86 -6.84 -17.14 -2.70
N THR A 87 -8.11 -17.24 -2.31
CA THR A 87 -9.19 -17.35 -3.29
C THR A 87 -9.57 -15.98 -3.84
N VAL A 88 -10.24 -15.95 -5.01
CA VAL A 88 -10.79 -14.72 -5.60
C VAL A 88 -11.76 -14.02 -4.65
N ALA A 89 -12.51 -14.79 -3.85
CA ALA A 89 -13.43 -14.24 -2.86
C ALA A 89 -12.68 -13.57 -1.69
N ASP A 90 -11.58 -14.19 -1.23
CA ASP A 90 -10.74 -13.62 -0.18
C ASP A 90 -10.05 -12.34 -0.64
N GLU A 91 -9.50 -12.34 -1.86
CA GLU A 91 -8.91 -11.14 -2.46
C GLU A 91 -9.94 -9.98 -2.51
N ALA A 92 -11.13 -10.25 -3.02
CA ALA A 92 -12.19 -9.25 -3.12
C ALA A 92 -12.55 -8.66 -1.75
N LYS A 93 -12.65 -9.51 -0.72
CA LYS A 93 -12.93 -9.11 0.66
C LYS A 93 -11.81 -8.26 1.25
N ILE A 94 -10.55 -8.64 1.07
CA ILE A 94 -9.40 -7.84 1.55
C ILE A 94 -9.41 -6.47 0.88
N TRP A 95 -9.69 -6.40 -0.43
CA TRP A 95 -9.79 -5.13 -1.14
C TRP A 95 -10.96 -4.26 -0.64
N GLU A 96 -12.10 -4.85 -0.30
CA GLU A 96 -13.21 -4.14 0.33
C GLU A 96 -12.80 -3.57 1.71
N ASP A 97 -12.10 -4.36 2.51
CA ASP A 97 -11.60 -3.96 3.82
C ASP A 97 -10.61 -2.81 3.73
N ILE A 98 -9.67 -2.86 2.76
CA ILE A 98 -8.73 -1.78 2.49
C ILE A 98 -9.47 -0.48 2.14
N ARG A 99 -10.51 -0.54 1.29
CA ARG A 99 -11.31 0.64 0.92
C ARG A 99 -12.03 1.23 2.14
N ARG A 100 -12.68 0.37 2.93
CA ARG A 100 -13.40 0.78 4.15
C ARG A 100 -12.48 1.41 5.19
N ASN A 101 -11.32 0.80 5.43
CA ASN A 101 -10.35 1.32 6.40
C ASN A 101 -9.71 2.62 5.91
N LYS A 102 -9.46 2.75 4.61
CA LYS A 102 -8.99 3.99 4.02
C LYS A 102 -9.94 5.15 4.28
N GLU A 103 -11.24 4.98 4.08
CA GLU A 103 -12.25 5.98 4.39
C GLU A 103 -12.24 6.36 5.88
N LYS A 104 -12.18 5.36 6.78
CA LYS A 104 -12.06 5.59 8.23
C LYS A 104 -10.82 6.42 8.57
N ILE A 105 -9.66 6.07 8.03
CA ILE A 105 -8.40 6.77 8.28
C ILE A 105 -8.46 8.22 7.78
N LEU A 106 -9.00 8.45 6.57
CA LEU A 106 -9.15 9.79 6.00
C LEU A 106 -10.08 10.66 6.84
N LYS A 107 -11.23 10.11 7.27
CA LYS A 107 -12.18 10.78 8.15
C LYS A 107 -11.54 11.13 9.50
N ALA A 108 -10.84 10.19 10.11
CA ALA A 108 -10.15 10.39 11.39
C ALA A 108 -9.07 11.47 11.30
N LYS A 109 -8.27 11.49 10.23
CA LYS A 109 -7.24 12.51 10.00
C LYS A 109 -7.79 13.85 9.51
N ARG A 110 -9.12 13.97 9.33
CA ARG A 110 -9.79 15.15 8.75
C ARG A 110 -9.20 15.57 7.40
N ILE A 111 -8.63 14.62 6.67
CA ILE A 111 -8.07 14.86 5.35
C ILE A 111 -9.27 14.93 4.40
N LYS A 112 -9.60 16.15 3.95
CA LYS A 112 -10.55 16.38 2.86
C LYS A 112 -9.90 15.89 1.56
N HIS A 113 -9.95 14.59 1.31
CA HIS A 113 -9.55 14.05 0.01
C HIS A 113 -10.65 14.41 -0.99
N ARG A 114 -10.34 15.24 -1.98
CA ARG A 114 -11.35 15.73 -2.94
C ARG A 114 -11.92 14.64 -3.85
N ASN A 115 -11.24 13.51 -4.02
CA ASN A 115 -11.73 12.40 -4.83
C ASN A 115 -11.26 11.08 -4.21
N PHE A 116 -12.19 10.17 -3.87
CA PHE A 116 -11.91 8.76 -3.58
C PHE A 116 -13.04 7.88 -4.14
N GLY A 117 -12.70 6.85 -4.93
CA GLY A 117 -13.64 5.87 -5.47
C GLY A 117 -14.12 6.14 -6.91
N TYR A 118 -15.08 5.32 -7.38
CA TYR A 118 -15.76 5.38 -8.69
C TYR A 118 -16.27 6.77 -9.10
N TYR A 119 -16.26 7.75 -8.20
CA TYR A 119 -16.50 9.15 -8.51
C TYR A 119 -15.48 9.78 -9.47
N SER A 120 -14.35 9.11 -9.72
CA SER A 120 -13.38 9.54 -10.73
C SER A 120 -13.60 8.88 -12.09
N LYS A 121 -14.43 7.86 -12.23
CA LYS A 121 -14.65 7.13 -13.48
C LYS A 121 -16.11 6.72 -13.57
N HIS A 122 -16.83 7.26 -14.54
CA HIS A 122 -18.21 6.86 -14.78
C HIS A 122 -18.25 5.36 -15.05
N ASN A 123 -19.01 4.63 -14.24
CA ASN A 123 -19.25 3.21 -14.41
C ASN A 123 -20.72 3.04 -14.75
N CYS A 124 -21.00 2.78 -16.02
CA CYS A 124 -22.36 2.63 -16.51
C CYS A 124 -22.92 1.23 -16.22
N GLY A 125 -22.08 0.28 -15.79
CA GLY A 125 -22.46 -1.13 -15.67
C GLY A 125 -22.66 -1.85 -17.03
N ASP A 126 -22.41 -1.16 -18.14
CA ASP A 126 -22.49 -1.66 -19.51
C ASP A 126 -21.17 -1.35 -20.24
N ASP A 127 -20.53 -2.38 -20.78
CA ASP A 127 -19.27 -2.27 -21.52
C ASP A 127 -19.44 -1.52 -22.86
N ALA A 128 -20.66 -1.42 -23.38
CA ALA A 128 -20.97 -0.64 -24.59
C ALA A 128 -21.13 0.87 -24.33
N CYS A 129 -21.13 1.29 -23.06
CA CYS A 129 -21.28 2.70 -22.72
C CYS A 129 -20.02 3.50 -23.06
N VAL A 130 -20.16 4.49 -23.95
CA VAL A 130 -19.07 5.35 -24.44
C VAL A 130 -18.37 6.13 -23.33
N TYR A 131 -19.07 6.34 -22.21
CA TYR A 131 -18.57 7.06 -21.05
C TYR A 131 -18.03 6.13 -19.96
N ASN A 132 -18.08 4.80 -20.14
CA ASN A 132 -17.58 3.86 -19.16
C ASN A 132 -16.05 4.01 -19.01
N GLY A 133 -15.60 4.24 -17.78
CA GLY A 133 -14.20 4.51 -17.46
C GLY A 133 -13.76 5.97 -17.66
N VAL A 134 -14.62 6.87 -18.16
CA VAL A 134 -14.30 8.30 -18.36
C VAL A 134 -14.36 9.07 -17.05
N MET A 135 -13.37 9.93 -16.81
CA MET A 135 -13.33 10.77 -15.61
C MET A 135 -14.11 12.07 -15.80
N PHE A 136 -15.15 12.27 -15.00
CA PHE A 136 -15.90 13.52 -14.96
C PHE A 136 -15.58 14.31 -13.70
N LYS A 137 -15.58 15.64 -13.82
CA LYS A 137 -15.47 16.54 -12.67
C LYS A 137 -16.85 16.68 -12.03
N GLU A 138 -16.92 16.57 -10.70
CA GLU A 138 -18.15 16.80 -9.94
C GLU A 138 -18.85 18.11 -10.37
N GLY A 139 -20.12 18.01 -10.79
CA GLY A 139 -20.92 19.12 -11.34
C GLY A 139 -20.89 19.31 -12.86
N SER A 140 -20.24 18.44 -13.63
CA SER A 140 -20.32 18.46 -15.10
C SER A 140 -21.70 18.02 -15.60
N ARG A 141 -22.26 18.76 -16.58
CA ARG A 141 -23.60 18.55 -17.17
C ARG A 141 -23.87 17.18 -17.80
N HIS A 142 -22.86 16.33 -17.92
CA HIS A 142 -22.95 15.01 -18.53
C HIS A 142 -23.31 13.89 -17.53
N LEU A 143 -23.40 14.22 -16.24
CA LEU A 143 -23.92 13.35 -15.19
C LEU A 143 -25.37 13.77 -14.91
N LEU A 144 -26.30 13.36 -15.79
CA LEU A 144 -27.75 13.46 -15.57
C LEU A 144 -28.29 12.07 -15.24
#